data_AF-A0A9Q0XKV5-F1
#
_entry.id   AF-A0A9Q0XKV5-F1
#
_cell.length_a   1.000
_cell.length_b   1.000
_cell.length_c   1.000
_cell.angle_alpha   90.00
_cell.angle_beta   90.00
_cell.angle_gamma   90.00
#
_symmetry.space_group_name_H-M   'P 1'
#
loop_
_entity.id
_entity.type
_entity.pdbx_description
1 polymer ?
#
loop_
_entity_poly.entity_id
_entity_poly.type
_entity_poly.pdbx_seq_one_letter_code
_entity_poly.pdbx_strand_id
1 'polypeptide(L)'
;MAKLLSCILGPRLYRVYRERGLARPRPIRDQAEDPSRPLLEPSWDSYYQPRTLEKHADSILALASVLWSISYYSSPLAVFYLYRKGYLTVSKVVALSHYVGTMMLLLAGIACLRGIGRWTNPQYIEFITILEDAHRYGTPEHKKKLASYNFDFRSWPVDFRWDEVTSRSDSRNVSLLRSEPKHRSAVNGFLHTIKKLPCQVASFIVAHTFGRRMLYPGSVYLLQKALMPMLLQGQARLVEECNGKRAKLAACDGNEIDTMFMDRRETSEPQGQKLVICCEGNAGFYEVGCLSTPLDAGYSVLGWNHPGFAGSTGVPLPQNEANAMDVVVQYAINRLGFLPEDIILYAWSIGGFTATWAAMSYPDISALILDASFDDLVPLALKVMPESWRGLVTRTVRQHLNLNNGEQLCRYQGLCCWCAGPKMRSSPPRFLKISCPTEGMTCS
;
A
#
# COMPACT_ATOMS: atom_id res chain seq x y z
N MET A 1 24.01 -28.15 0.59
CA MET A 1 24.08 -27.18 -0.53
C MET A 1 22.74 -26.50 -0.81
N ALA A 2 21.64 -27.24 -1.04
CA ALA A 2 20.32 -26.63 -1.35
C ALA A 2 19.87 -25.57 -0.33
N LYS A 3 19.90 -25.87 0.98
CA LYS A 3 19.51 -24.91 2.02
C LYS A 3 20.38 -23.64 2.09
N LEU A 4 21.60 -23.64 1.51
CA LEU A 4 22.57 -22.54 1.61
C LEU A 4 22.20 -21.51 0.57
N LEU A 5 21.85 -22.00 -0.61
CA LEU A 5 21.24 -21.20 -1.65
C LEU A 5 19.94 -20.56 -1.14
N SER A 6 19.09 -21.31 -0.42
CA SER A 6 17.88 -20.77 0.21
C SER A 6 18.17 -19.69 1.26
N CYS A 7 19.26 -19.80 2.01
CA CYS A 7 19.67 -18.75 2.96
C CYS A 7 20.25 -17.51 2.26
N ILE A 8 20.99 -17.69 1.16
CA ILE A 8 21.57 -16.59 0.36
C ILE A 8 20.46 -15.77 -0.33
N LEU A 9 19.52 -16.47 -0.99
CA LEU A 9 18.42 -15.88 -1.76
C LEU A 9 17.18 -15.60 -0.92
N GLY A 10 17.13 -16.13 0.31
CA GLY A 10 15.95 -16.05 1.16
C GLY A 10 15.60 -14.63 1.63
N PRO A 11 14.35 -14.41 2.03
CA PRO A 11 13.88 -13.11 2.50
C PRO A 11 14.53 -12.72 3.83
N ARG A 12 14.52 -11.42 4.14
CA ARG A 12 14.85 -10.94 5.47
C ARG A 12 13.75 -11.30 6.45
N LEU A 13 14.13 -11.91 7.58
CA LEU A 13 13.26 -12.16 8.72
C LEU A 13 13.37 -10.97 9.69
N TYR A 14 12.24 -10.39 10.07
CA TYR A 14 12.16 -9.22 10.96
C TYR A 14 11.80 -9.62 12.39
N ARG A 15 10.77 -10.45 12.56
CA ARG A 15 10.21 -10.78 13.88
C ARG A 15 9.65 -12.20 13.90
N VAL A 16 9.64 -12.80 15.08
CA VAL A 16 8.97 -14.07 15.36
C VAL A 16 7.91 -13.84 16.44
N TYR A 17 6.65 -13.97 16.08
CA TYR A 17 5.51 -13.92 16.99
C TYR A 17 5.42 -15.24 17.74
N ARG A 18 5.47 -15.21 19.08
CA ARG A 18 5.23 -16.42 19.88
C ARG A 18 3.73 -16.69 19.95
N GLU A 19 3.32 -17.95 19.78
CA GLU A 19 1.94 -18.36 20.10
C GLU A 19 1.67 -18.04 21.58
N ARG A 20 0.69 -17.17 21.84
CA ARG A 20 0.12 -17.05 23.19
C ARG A 20 -0.54 -18.39 23.52
N GLY A 21 0.06 -19.14 24.44
CA GLY A 21 -0.69 -20.15 25.19
C GLY A 21 -1.92 -19.49 25.82
N LEU A 22 -3.05 -20.18 25.73
CA LEU A 22 -4.37 -19.92 26.37
C LEU A 22 -4.46 -18.62 27.17
N ALA A 23 -5.29 -17.70 26.65
CA ALA A 23 -5.67 -16.45 27.28
C ALA A 23 -5.82 -16.58 28.80
N ARG A 24 -4.98 -15.85 29.56
CA ARG A 24 -5.36 -15.51 30.94
C ARG A 24 -6.61 -14.64 30.87
N PRO A 25 -7.68 -14.96 31.60
CA PRO A 25 -8.90 -14.17 31.57
C PRO A 25 -8.59 -12.72 31.99
N ARG A 26 -9.14 -11.76 31.24
CA ARG A 26 -9.16 -10.35 31.65
C ARG A 26 -9.76 -10.27 33.05
N PRO A 27 -9.10 -9.66 34.06
CA PRO A 27 -9.79 -9.37 35.30
C PRO A 27 -10.87 -8.32 35.01
N ILE A 28 -12.04 -8.60 35.56
CA ILE A 28 -13.23 -7.74 35.53
C ILE A 28 -12.83 -6.33 35.97
N ARG A 29 -13.28 -5.35 35.19
CA ARG A 29 -13.04 -3.93 35.35
C ARG A 29 -13.81 -3.42 36.56
N ASP A 30 -13.20 -3.48 37.74
CA ASP A 30 -13.56 -2.70 38.91
C ASP A 30 -12.30 -2.46 39.74
N GLN A 31 -11.65 -1.31 39.56
CA GLN A 31 -10.97 -0.49 40.58
C GLN A 31 -10.02 0.53 39.95
N ALA A 32 -9.88 1.64 40.66
CA ALA A 32 -9.27 2.91 40.28
C ALA A 32 -7.87 2.81 39.65
N GLU A 33 -7.58 3.77 38.76
CA GLU A 33 -6.29 3.99 38.13
C GLU A 33 -5.17 4.13 39.18
N ASP A 34 -4.30 3.13 39.24
CA ASP A 34 -3.01 3.20 39.91
C ASP A 34 -1.98 3.75 38.91
N PRO A 35 -1.37 4.94 39.13
CA PRO A 35 -0.44 5.57 38.19
C PRO A 35 0.92 4.87 38.09
N SER A 36 1.13 3.76 38.81
CA SER A 36 2.44 3.12 38.98
C SER A 36 2.65 1.82 38.17
N ARG A 37 1.73 1.46 37.25
CA ARG A 37 1.97 0.35 36.31
C ARG A 37 2.92 0.76 35.18
N PRO A 38 4.07 0.09 34.98
CA PRO A 38 4.87 0.31 33.78
C PRO A 38 4.03 -0.10 32.57
N LEU A 39 3.90 0.82 31.60
CA LEU A 39 3.51 0.49 30.22
C LEU A 39 4.31 -0.75 29.81
N LEU A 40 3.64 -1.85 29.45
CA LEU A 40 4.30 -3.07 29.00
C LEU A 40 5.30 -2.69 27.91
N GLU A 41 6.60 -2.74 28.21
CA GLU A 41 7.61 -2.55 27.19
C GLU A 41 7.44 -3.65 26.12
N PRO A 42 7.53 -3.33 24.82
CA PRO A 42 7.55 -4.35 23.79
C PRO A 42 8.72 -5.29 24.09
N SER A 43 8.45 -6.58 24.28
CA SER A 43 9.52 -7.52 24.61
C SER A 43 10.50 -7.58 23.43
N TRP A 44 11.70 -7.05 23.64
CA TRP A 44 12.81 -7.10 22.69
C TRP A 44 13.16 -8.55 22.27
N ASP A 45 12.73 -9.53 23.07
CA ASP A 45 12.86 -10.97 22.85
C ASP A 45 12.09 -11.53 21.63
N SER A 46 11.19 -10.75 21.02
CA SER A 46 10.40 -11.17 19.85
C SER A 46 11.05 -10.84 18.50
N TYR A 47 11.98 -9.88 18.46
CA TYR A 47 12.68 -9.51 17.23
C TYR A 47 13.70 -10.58 16.85
N TYR A 48 13.81 -10.85 15.54
CA TYR A 48 14.85 -11.75 15.03
C TYR A 48 16.23 -11.15 15.32
N GLN A 49 17.11 -11.94 15.95
CA GLN A 49 18.46 -11.52 16.29
C GLN A 49 19.44 -12.05 15.23
N PRO A 50 19.84 -11.23 14.24
CA PRO A 50 20.82 -11.63 13.25
C PRO A 50 22.19 -11.80 13.90
N ARG A 51 22.96 -12.78 13.43
CA ARG A 51 24.37 -12.94 13.84
C ARG A 51 25.19 -11.77 13.32
N THR A 52 26.34 -11.52 13.95
CA THR A 52 27.25 -10.40 13.62
C THR A 52 27.55 -10.30 12.12
N LEU A 53 27.80 -11.44 11.47
CA LEU A 53 28.10 -11.51 10.05
C LEU A 53 26.91 -11.11 9.17
N GLU A 54 25.69 -11.56 9.51
CA GLU A 54 24.45 -11.14 8.84
C GLU A 54 24.21 -9.64 9.07
N LYS A 55 24.36 -9.15 10.30
CA LYS A 55 24.16 -7.74 10.67
C LYS A 55 25.06 -6.79 9.87
N HIS A 56 26.35 -7.11 9.74
CA HIS A 56 27.28 -6.29 8.97
C HIS A 56 26.98 -6.33 7.47
N ALA A 57 26.69 -7.52 6.93
CA ALA A 57 26.33 -7.66 5.52
C ALA A 57 25.05 -6.89 5.18
N ASP A 58 24.01 -6.99 6.01
CA ASP A 58 22.76 -6.24 5.85
C ASP A 58 22.98 -4.73 5.93
N SER A 59 23.86 -4.26 6.81
CA SER A 59 24.19 -2.83 6.91
C SER A 59 24.83 -2.30 5.62
N ILE A 60 25.75 -3.06 5.02
CA ILE A 60 26.41 -2.67 3.77
C ILE A 60 25.40 -2.71 2.59
N LEU A 61 24.58 -3.76 2.50
CA LEU A 61 23.53 -3.85 1.48
C LEU A 61 22.46 -2.75 1.66
N ALA A 62 22.15 -2.39 2.89
CA ALA A 62 21.26 -1.28 3.20
C ALA A 62 21.85 0.06 2.72
N LEU A 63 23.14 0.30 2.94
CA LEU A 63 23.82 1.49 2.43
C LEU A 63 23.82 1.51 0.89
N ALA A 64 24.20 0.39 0.25
CA ALA A 64 24.21 0.27 -1.21
C ALA A 64 22.83 0.54 -1.82
N SER A 65 21.75 0.04 -1.21
CA SER A 65 20.38 0.31 -1.69
C SER A 65 19.93 1.76 -1.48
N VAL A 66 20.40 2.46 -0.43
CA VAL A 66 20.18 3.92 -0.31
C VAL A 66 20.92 4.66 -1.42
N LEU A 67 22.20 4.36 -1.64
CA LEU A 67 23.02 4.99 -2.69
C LEU A 67 22.44 4.75 -4.08
N TRP A 68 21.97 3.53 -4.35
CA TRP A 68 21.26 3.20 -5.60
C TRP A 68 20.01 4.06 -5.78
N SER A 69 19.22 4.22 -4.71
CA SER A 69 17.99 5.02 -4.76
C SER A 69 18.27 6.50 -5.00
N ILE A 70 19.26 7.07 -4.29
CA ILE A 70 19.72 8.45 -4.53
C ILE A 70 20.19 8.62 -5.97
N SER A 71 20.96 7.65 -6.48
CA SER A 71 21.45 7.65 -7.86
C SER A 71 20.30 7.57 -8.86
N TYR A 72 19.29 6.72 -8.60
CA TYR A 72 18.10 6.60 -9.43
C TYR A 72 17.31 7.91 -9.49
N TYR A 73 17.05 8.56 -8.36
CA TYR A 73 16.30 9.81 -8.33
C TYR A 73 17.10 11.00 -8.89
N SER A 74 18.43 11.01 -8.74
CA SER A 74 19.31 12.04 -9.32
C SER A 74 19.70 11.76 -10.77
N SER A 75 19.41 10.56 -11.30
CA SER A 75 19.86 10.11 -12.62
C SER A 75 19.50 11.06 -13.78
N PRO A 76 18.33 11.72 -13.86
CA PRO A 76 18.04 12.62 -14.97
C PRO A 76 18.98 13.84 -14.97
N LEU A 77 19.28 14.38 -13.78
CA LEU A 77 20.21 15.50 -13.61
C LEU A 77 21.65 15.06 -13.87
N ALA A 78 22.02 13.87 -13.39
CA ALA A 78 23.35 13.30 -13.60
C ALA A 78 23.62 13.03 -15.09
N VAL A 79 22.66 12.45 -15.82
CA VAL A 79 22.78 12.20 -17.26
C VAL A 79 22.90 13.51 -18.03
N PHE A 80 22.09 14.51 -17.72
CA PHE A 80 22.20 15.83 -18.34
C PHE A 80 23.57 16.48 -18.10
N TYR A 81 24.10 16.37 -16.87
CA TYR A 81 25.44 16.84 -16.52
C TYR A 81 26.54 16.10 -17.29
N LEU A 82 26.47 14.77 -17.34
CA LEU A 82 27.44 13.92 -18.05
C LEU A 82 27.42 14.17 -19.56
N TYR A 83 26.25 14.39 -20.14
CA TYR A 83 26.08 14.77 -21.54
C TYR A 83 26.75 16.13 -21.82
N ARG A 84 26.43 17.17 -21.02
CA ARG A 84 26.98 18.52 -21.19
C ARG A 84 28.51 18.56 -21.07
N LYS A 85 29.09 17.70 -20.23
CA LYS A 85 30.55 17.61 -20.02
C LYS A 85 31.25 16.63 -20.98
N GLY A 86 30.52 15.96 -21.88
CA GLY A 86 31.11 15.04 -22.85
C GLY A 86 31.73 13.78 -22.22
N TYR A 87 31.18 13.32 -21.08
CA TYR A 87 31.65 12.09 -20.42
C TYR A 87 31.12 10.80 -21.07
N LEU A 88 30.18 10.91 -22.02
CA LEU A 88 29.58 9.77 -22.74
C LEU A 88 30.43 9.28 -23.92
N THR A 89 31.76 9.25 -23.79
CA THR A 89 32.67 8.68 -24.79
C THR A 89 32.92 7.19 -24.52
N VAL A 90 33.08 6.39 -25.59
CA VAL A 90 33.20 4.92 -25.50
C VAL A 90 34.27 4.48 -24.49
N SER A 91 35.46 5.10 -24.51
CA SER A 91 36.56 4.76 -23.60
C SER A 91 36.22 4.99 -22.12
N LYS A 92 35.47 6.06 -21.81
CA LYS A 92 35.07 6.38 -20.43
C LYS A 92 33.92 5.50 -19.95
N VAL A 93 33.00 5.14 -20.85
CA VAL A 93 31.90 4.21 -20.56
C VAL A 93 32.45 2.81 -20.26
N VAL A 94 33.46 2.34 -20.99
CA VAL A 94 34.12 1.05 -20.71
C VAL A 94 34.77 1.06 -19.33
N ALA A 95 35.50 2.11 -18.97
CA ALA A 95 36.09 2.24 -17.63
C ALA A 95 35.01 2.24 -16.52
N LEU A 96 33.92 2.99 -16.72
CA LEU A 96 32.77 2.99 -15.81
C LEU A 96 32.15 1.60 -15.66
N SER A 97 32.03 0.85 -16.76
CA SER A 97 31.49 -0.51 -16.76
C SER A 97 32.31 -1.47 -15.90
N HIS A 98 33.64 -1.33 -15.88
CA HIS A 98 34.51 -2.13 -15.03
C HIS A 98 34.28 -1.81 -13.54
N TYR A 99 34.15 -0.54 -13.17
CA TYR A 99 33.84 -0.15 -11.78
C TYR A 99 32.46 -0.65 -11.33
N VAL A 100 31.47 -0.61 -12.21
CA VAL A 100 30.14 -1.16 -11.92
C VAL A 100 30.22 -2.69 -11.77
N GLY A 101 30.95 -3.37 -12.65
CA GLY A 101 31.15 -4.81 -12.60
C GLY A 101 31.83 -5.28 -11.32
N THR A 102 32.92 -4.60 -10.90
CA THR A 102 33.61 -4.92 -9.64
C THR A 102 32.73 -4.65 -8.43
N MET A 103 31.98 -3.54 -8.41
CA MET A 103 31.01 -3.25 -7.35
C MET A 103 29.93 -4.33 -7.25
N MET A 104 29.37 -4.78 -8.38
CA MET A 104 28.36 -5.85 -8.40
C MET A 104 28.93 -7.17 -7.86
N LEU A 105 30.17 -7.52 -8.21
CA LEU A 105 30.84 -8.71 -7.70
C LEU A 105 31.09 -8.64 -6.18
N LEU A 106 31.48 -7.47 -5.67
CA LEU A 106 31.62 -7.23 -4.23
C LEU A 106 30.27 -7.37 -3.50
N LEU A 107 29.21 -6.77 -4.03
CA LEU A 107 27.86 -6.89 -3.46
C LEU A 107 27.36 -8.34 -3.48
N ALA A 108 27.65 -9.10 -4.54
CA ALA A 108 27.36 -10.53 -4.60
C ALA A 108 28.11 -11.32 -3.52
N GLY A 109 29.40 -11.01 -3.30
CA GLY A 109 30.18 -11.58 -2.20
C GLY A 109 29.57 -11.28 -0.83
N ILE A 110 29.12 -10.04 -0.60
CA ILE A 110 28.43 -9.64 0.64
C ILE A 110 27.10 -10.38 0.81
N ALA A 111 26.35 -10.59 -0.26
CA ALA A 111 25.11 -11.38 -0.22
C ALA A 111 25.38 -12.86 0.14
N CYS A 112 26.48 -13.45 -0.35
CA CYS A 112 26.93 -14.78 0.05
C CYS A 112 27.31 -14.84 1.54
N LEU A 113 28.06 -13.84 2.03
CA LEU A 113 28.37 -13.71 3.46
C LEU A 113 27.08 -13.67 4.29
N ARG A 114 26.13 -12.80 3.94
CA ARG A 114 24.82 -12.76 4.59
C ARG A 114 24.15 -14.13 4.66
N GLY A 115 24.16 -14.87 3.55
CA GLY A 115 23.60 -16.22 3.47
C GLY A 115 24.30 -17.24 4.40
N ILE A 116 25.62 -17.16 4.55
CA ILE A 116 26.36 -17.97 5.53
C ILE A 116 25.93 -17.59 6.96
N GLY A 117 25.80 -16.30 7.26
CA GLY A 117 25.30 -15.81 8.55
C GLY A 117 23.95 -16.43 8.92
N ARG A 118 23.01 -16.40 7.96
CA ARG A 118 21.67 -16.99 8.07
C ARG A 118 21.68 -18.51 8.20
N TRP A 119 22.51 -19.21 7.43
CA TRP A 119 22.61 -20.68 7.51
C TRP A 119 23.04 -21.13 8.91
N THR A 120 23.92 -20.36 9.55
CA THR A 120 24.38 -20.72 10.91
C THR A 120 23.37 -20.39 12.00
N ASN A 121 22.29 -19.65 11.70
CA ASN A 121 21.25 -19.31 12.67
C ASN A 121 20.11 -20.35 12.64
N PRO A 122 19.88 -21.12 13.73
CA PRO A 122 18.84 -22.14 13.77
C PRO A 122 17.43 -21.58 13.58
N GLN A 123 17.14 -20.38 14.11
CA GLN A 123 15.81 -19.76 13.96
C GLN A 123 15.50 -19.43 12.50
N TYR A 124 16.50 -18.98 11.74
CA TYR A 124 16.34 -18.68 10.32
C TYR A 124 16.18 -19.97 9.50
N ILE A 125 16.92 -21.04 9.84
CA ILE A 125 16.81 -22.34 9.17
C ILE A 125 15.42 -22.97 9.36
N GLU A 126 14.83 -22.84 10.55
CA GLU A 126 13.45 -23.27 10.80
C GLU A 126 12.47 -22.46 9.94
N PHE A 127 12.57 -21.13 9.99
CA PHE A 127 11.75 -20.22 9.19
C PHE A 127 11.82 -20.53 7.68
N ILE A 128 13.02 -20.63 7.10
CA ILE A 128 13.17 -20.86 5.65
C ILE A 128 12.61 -22.23 5.24
N THR A 129 12.65 -23.21 6.14
CA THR A 129 12.06 -24.53 5.90
C THR A 129 10.54 -24.44 5.86
N ILE A 130 9.92 -23.77 6.85
CA ILE A 130 8.47 -23.53 6.87
C ILE A 130 8.03 -22.75 5.62
N LEU A 131 8.82 -21.76 5.19
CA LEU A 131 8.53 -20.98 4.00
C LEU A 131 8.60 -21.82 2.71
N GLU A 132 9.61 -22.68 2.58
CA GLU A 132 9.73 -23.62 1.46
C GLU A 132 8.56 -24.61 1.43
N ASP A 133 8.17 -25.14 2.59
CA ASP A 133 7.06 -26.08 2.72
C ASP A 133 5.71 -25.41 2.41
N ALA A 134 5.52 -24.15 2.85
CA ALA A 134 4.34 -23.35 2.51
C ALA A 134 4.22 -23.13 1.00
N HIS A 135 5.33 -22.91 0.28
CA HIS A 135 5.32 -22.76 -1.18
C HIS A 135 5.10 -24.10 -1.92
N ARG A 136 5.60 -25.22 -1.38
CA ARG A 136 5.48 -26.53 -2.03
C ARG A 136 4.12 -27.19 -1.81
N TYR A 137 3.63 -27.18 -0.58
CA TYR A 137 2.45 -27.94 -0.18
C TYR A 137 1.21 -27.08 -0.01
N GLY A 138 1.36 -25.79 0.30
CA GLY A 138 0.25 -24.84 0.37
C GLY A 138 -0.84 -25.14 1.40
N THR A 139 -0.59 -26.01 2.38
CA THR A 139 -1.61 -26.43 3.34
C THR A 139 -1.93 -25.34 4.37
N PRO A 140 -3.15 -25.27 4.91
CA PRO A 140 -3.55 -24.23 5.87
C PRO A 140 -2.70 -24.27 7.16
N GLU A 141 -2.18 -25.42 7.58
CA GLU A 141 -1.31 -25.56 8.74
C GLU A 141 0.03 -24.86 8.53
N HIS A 142 0.64 -25.00 7.35
CA HIS A 142 1.89 -24.31 7.02
C HIS A 142 1.69 -22.80 6.93
N LYS A 143 0.54 -22.35 6.39
CA LYS A 143 0.18 -20.92 6.39
C LYS A 143 0.01 -20.37 7.81
N LYS A 144 -0.65 -21.12 8.69
CA LYS A 144 -0.79 -20.74 10.11
C LYS A 144 0.57 -20.64 10.80
N LYS A 145 1.48 -21.58 10.57
CA LYS A 145 2.86 -21.51 11.07
C LYS A 145 3.61 -20.33 10.47
N LEU A 146 3.44 -20.05 9.18
CA LEU A 146 4.11 -18.93 8.53
C LEU A 146 3.64 -17.57 9.08
N ALA A 147 2.38 -17.47 9.52
CA ALA A 147 1.83 -16.29 10.16
C ALA A 147 2.50 -15.94 11.50
N SER A 148 3.25 -16.86 12.12
CA SER A 148 4.08 -16.55 13.29
C SER A 148 5.39 -15.84 12.94
N TYR A 149 5.70 -15.64 11.65
CA TYR A 149 6.91 -14.96 11.21
C TYR A 149 6.56 -13.68 10.46
N ASN A 150 7.31 -12.60 10.73
CA ASN A 150 7.28 -11.38 9.94
C ASN A 150 8.55 -11.29 9.09
N PHE A 151 8.40 -11.29 7.77
CA PHE A 151 9.50 -11.31 6.81
C PHE A 151 9.16 -10.52 5.54
N ASP A 152 10.11 -10.41 4.60
CA ASP A 152 9.89 -9.66 3.35
C ASP A 152 8.64 -10.14 2.59
N PHE A 153 7.72 -9.20 2.37
CA PHE A 153 6.42 -9.46 1.73
C PHE A 153 6.54 -10.13 0.37
N ARG A 154 7.60 -9.85 -0.41
CA ARG A 154 7.82 -10.49 -1.72
C ARG A 154 7.83 -12.00 -1.67
N SER A 155 8.30 -12.59 -0.58
CA SER A 155 8.34 -14.04 -0.41
C SER A 155 7.10 -14.60 0.26
N TRP A 156 6.13 -13.77 0.65
CA TRP A 156 4.88 -14.23 1.25
C TRP A 156 4.01 -14.92 0.18
N PRO A 157 3.43 -16.10 0.45
CA PRO A 157 2.59 -16.81 -0.53
C PRO A 157 1.27 -16.06 -0.75
N VAL A 158 0.74 -16.10 -1.98
CA VAL A 158 -0.57 -15.45 -2.26
C VAL A 158 -1.69 -16.17 -1.50
N ASP A 159 -2.54 -15.40 -0.84
CA ASP A 159 -3.65 -15.89 -0.03
C ASP A 159 -4.98 -15.87 -0.76
N PHE A 160 -5.16 -14.90 -1.65
CA PHE A 160 -6.33 -14.75 -2.51
C PHE A 160 -5.96 -14.06 -3.81
N ARG A 161 -6.59 -14.48 -4.91
CA ARG A 161 -6.43 -13.88 -6.23
C ARG A 161 -7.77 -13.42 -6.77
N TRP A 162 -7.74 -12.33 -7.53
CA TRP A 162 -8.92 -11.79 -8.22
C TRP A 162 -9.62 -12.80 -9.15
N ASP A 163 -8.90 -13.79 -9.68
CA ASP A 163 -9.41 -14.79 -10.62
C ASP A 163 -10.00 -16.04 -9.95
N GLU A 164 -9.91 -16.17 -8.62
CA GLU A 164 -10.47 -17.33 -7.89
C GLU A 164 -12.00 -17.42 -7.94
N VAL A 165 -12.67 -16.28 -8.06
CA VAL A 165 -14.14 -16.18 -7.98
C VAL A 165 -14.77 -15.93 -9.36
N THR A 166 -14.01 -15.32 -10.28
CA THR A 166 -14.51 -14.96 -11.61
C THR A 166 -14.57 -16.21 -12.49
N SER A 167 -15.76 -16.83 -12.60
CA SER A 167 -15.99 -17.84 -13.64
C SER A 167 -15.63 -17.24 -15.01
N ARG A 168 -15.03 -18.04 -15.90
CA ARG A 168 -14.49 -17.69 -17.23
C ARG A 168 -15.43 -16.93 -18.20
N SER A 169 -16.65 -16.55 -17.78
CA SER A 169 -17.67 -15.85 -18.58
C SER A 169 -17.83 -14.36 -18.25
N ASP A 170 -17.46 -13.90 -17.06
CA ASP A 170 -17.74 -12.52 -16.59
C ASP A 170 -16.45 -11.73 -16.35
N SER A 171 -15.58 -11.67 -17.37
CA SER A 171 -14.40 -10.81 -17.35
C SER A 171 -14.81 -9.33 -17.43
N ARG A 172 -15.41 -8.82 -16.36
CA ARG A 172 -15.46 -7.39 -16.08
C ARG A 172 -14.03 -6.98 -15.78
N ASN A 173 -13.29 -6.59 -16.82
CA ASN A 173 -12.17 -5.69 -16.61
C ASN A 173 -12.68 -4.59 -15.68
N VAL A 174 -11.99 -4.39 -14.57
CA VAL A 174 -12.23 -3.35 -13.57
C VAL A 174 -12.06 -2.00 -14.26
N SER A 175 -13.06 -1.63 -15.05
CA SER A 175 -13.00 -0.54 -16.01
C SER A 175 -13.26 0.74 -15.23
N LEU A 176 -12.18 1.34 -14.73
CA LEU A 176 -12.26 2.59 -13.98
C LEU A 176 -12.89 3.71 -14.80
N LEU A 177 -12.72 3.69 -16.12
CA LEU A 177 -13.47 4.49 -17.08
C LEU A 177 -13.41 3.77 -18.43
N ARG A 178 -14.58 3.60 -19.05
CA ARG A 178 -14.67 3.53 -20.51
C ARG A 178 -13.90 4.74 -21.02
N SER A 179 -12.78 4.51 -21.72
CA SER A 179 -12.11 5.60 -22.43
C SER A 179 -13.18 6.37 -23.20
N GLU A 180 -13.30 7.68 -22.98
CA GLU A 180 -14.26 8.48 -23.72
C GLU A 180 -14.12 8.12 -25.21
N PRO A 181 -15.23 7.85 -25.92
CA PRO A 181 -15.15 7.56 -27.34
C PRO A 181 -14.43 8.74 -27.99
N LYS A 182 -13.22 8.49 -28.50
CA LYS A 182 -12.46 9.48 -29.26
C LYS A 182 -13.40 10.03 -30.31
N HIS A 183 -13.86 11.28 -30.13
CA HIS A 183 -14.72 11.96 -31.08
C HIS A 183 -13.97 12.00 -32.40
N ARG A 184 -14.33 11.11 -33.33
CA ARG A 184 -13.77 11.03 -34.69
C ARG A 184 -14.29 12.23 -35.48
N SER A 185 -13.72 13.41 -35.23
CA SER A 185 -13.68 14.45 -36.26
C SER A 185 -12.48 14.15 -37.15
N ALA A 186 -12.70 13.23 -38.08
CA ALA A 186 -11.81 13.02 -39.22
C ALA A 186 -11.72 14.33 -40.02
N VAL A 187 -10.56 14.57 -40.62
CA VAL A 187 -10.22 15.64 -41.60
C VAL A 187 -9.26 16.75 -41.09
N ASN A 188 -9.13 17.05 -39.79
CA ASN A 188 -8.08 18.00 -39.28
C ASN A 188 -6.98 17.35 -38.41
N GLY A 189 -6.86 16.02 -38.44
CA GLY A 189 -6.23 15.23 -37.38
C GLY A 189 -4.70 15.21 -37.32
N PHE A 190 -3.97 15.23 -38.44
CA PHE A 190 -2.54 14.88 -38.42
C PHE A 190 -1.63 16.01 -37.92
N LEU A 191 -1.72 17.21 -38.49
CA LEU A 191 -0.95 18.39 -38.08
C LEU A 191 -1.24 18.80 -36.62
N HIS A 192 -2.49 18.68 -36.19
CA HIS A 192 -2.90 18.99 -34.83
C HIS A 192 -2.44 17.91 -33.82
N THR A 193 -2.35 16.64 -34.25
CA THR A 193 -1.78 15.56 -33.43
C THR A 193 -0.27 15.72 -33.27
N ILE A 194 0.46 16.08 -34.34
CA ILE A 194 1.90 16.35 -34.28
C ILE A 194 2.19 17.56 -33.38
N LYS A 195 1.42 18.65 -33.48
CA LYS A 195 1.56 19.82 -32.60
C LYS A 195 1.30 19.50 -31.12
N LYS A 196 0.44 18.52 -30.82
CA LYS A 196 0.09 18.11 -29.45
C LYS A 196 0.99 17.00 -28.90
N LEU A 197 1.78 16.33 -29.74
CA LEU A 197 2.64 15.22 -29.37
C LEU A 197 3.69 15.59 -28.30
N PRO A 198 4.40 16.75 -28.39
CA PRO A 198 5.39 17.12 -27.37
C PRO A 198 4.75 17.30 -25.99
N CYS A 199 3.57 17.93 -25.93
CA CYS A 199 2.83 18.10 -24.69
C CYS A 199 2.28 16.77 -24.15
N GLN A 200 1.90 15.83 -25.01
CA GLN A 200 1.49 14.48 -24.59
C GLN A 200 2.65 13.71 -23.96
N VAL A 201 3.81 13.71 -24.60
CA VAL A 201 5.01 13.04 -24.08
C VAL A 201 5.45 13.69 -22.77
N ALA A 202 5.52 15.02 -22.72
CA ALA A 202 5.85 15.74 -21.49
C ALA A 202 4.86 15.43 -20.36
N SER A 203 3.56 15.44 -20.65
CA SER A 203 2.51 15.12 -19.68
C SER A 203 2.63 13.70 -19.16
N PHE A 204 2.87 12.72 -20.04
CA PHE A 204 3.11 11.33 -19.66
C PHE A 204 4.35 11.19 -18.77
N ILE A 205 5.48 11.80 -19.16
CA ILE A 205 6.72 11.77 -18.36
C ILE A 205 6.47 12.39 -16.98
N VAL A 206 5.83 13.57 -16.92
CA VAL A 206 5.52 14.25 -15.65
C VAL A 206 4.63 13.37 -14.78
N ALA A 207 3.55 12.79 -15.33
CA ALA A 207 2.66 11.89 -14.59
C ALA A 207 3.41 10.69 -14.00
N HIS A 208 4.16 9.96 -14.83
CA HIS A 208 4.80 8.70 -14.44
C HIS A 208 6.10 8.86 -13.64
N THR A 209 6.60 10.08 -13.46
CA THR A 209 7.80 10.36 -12.66
C THR A 209 7.48 11.25 -11.45
N PHE A 210 7.36 12.56 -11.66
CA PHE A 210 7.22 13.55 -10.60
C PHE A 210 5.80 13.63 -10.05
N GLY A 211 4.80 13.74 -10.92
CA GLY A 211 3.39 13.94 -10.56
C GLY A 211 2.86 12.83 -9.65
N ARG A 212 3.04 11.56 -10.04
CA ARG A 212 2.63 10.42 -9.19
C ARG A 212 3.34 10.41 -7.84
N ARG A 213 4.64 10.73 -7.78
CA ARG A 213 5.40 10.73 -6.51
C ARG A 213 4.97 11.87 -5.58
N MET A 214 4.54 13.00 -6.12
CA MET A 214 3.93 14.08 -5.32
C MET A 214 2.52 13.71 -4.85
N LEU A 215 1.76 13.02 -5.71
CA LEU A 215 0.40 12.63 -5.41
C LEU A 215 0.35 11.51 -4.36
N TYR A 216 1.31 10.58 -4.41
CA TYR A 216 1.48 9.45 -3.49
C TYR A 216 2.93 9.35 -2.98
N PRO A 217 3.36 10.26 -2.10
CA PRO A 217 4.70 10.24 -1.52
C PRO A 217 4.99 8.96 -0.74
N GLY A 218 3.98 8.29 -0.18
CA GLY A 218 4.14 6.99 0.46
C GLY A 218 4.70 5.90 -0.45
N SER A 219 4.61 6.04 -1.78
CA SER A 219 5.24 5.12 -2.74
C SER A 219 6.74 5.40 -3.01
N VAL A 220 7.31 6.45 -2.42
CA VAL A 220 8.73 6.81 -2.60
C VAL A 220 9.61 5.95 -1.68
N TYR A 221 10.51 5.16 -2.28
CA TYR A 221 11.34 4.18 -1.57
C TYR A 221 12.11 4.76 -0.37
N LEU A 222 12.70 5.95 -0.52
CA LEU A 222 13.46 6.59 0.56
C LEU A 222 12.58 6.97 1.75
N LEU A 223 11.37 7.47 1.50
CA LEU A 223 10.40 7.78 2.55
C LEU A 223 9.97 6.50 3.26
N GLN A 224 9.59 5.47 2.49
CA GLN A 224 9.20 4.17 3.05
C GLN A 224 10.30 3.56 3.91
N LYS A 225 11.56 3.63 3.45
CA LYS A 225 12.70 3.10 4.19
C LYS A 225 12.91 3.84 5.52
N ALA A 226 12.65 5.14 5.56
CA ALA A 226 12.71 5.92 6.80
C ALA A 226 11.56 5.57 7.77
N LEU A 227 10.36 5.28 7.24
CA LEU A 227 9.19 4.92 8.04
C LEU A 227 9.16 3.43 8.45
N MET A 228 9.96 2.58 7.80
CA MET A 228 9.95 1.12 8.00
C MET A 228 9.98 0.65 9.47
N PRO A 229 10.79 1.23 10.39
CA PRO A 229 10.77 0.80 11.79
C PRO A 229 9.41 1.00 12.45
N MET A 230 8.75 2.12 12.16
CA MET A 230 7.42 2.46 12.67
C MET A 230 6.34 1.57 12.03
N LEU A 231 6.44 1.25 10.74
CA LEU A 231 5.52 0.32 10.07
C LEU A 231 5.63 -1.10 10.64
N LEU A 232 6.85 -1.60 10.84
CA LEU A 232 7.07 -2.92 11.46
C LEU A 232 6.53 -2.98 12.89
N GLN A 233 6.66 -1.89 13.65
CA GLN A 233 6.08 -1.79 14.99
C GLN A 233 4.55 -1.76 14.96
N GLY A 234 3.95 -0.96 14.06
CA GLY A 234 2.50 -0.89 13.89
C GLY A 234 1.90 -2.24 13.48
N GLN A 235 2.53 -2.93 12.53
CA GLN A 235 2.13 -4.29 12.15
C GLN A 235 2.24 -5.27 13.32
N ALA A 236 3.33 -5.23 14.09
CA ALA A 236 3.49 -6.11 15.24
C ALA A 236 2.40 -5.87 16.30
N ARG A 237 2.06 -4.60 16.55
CA ARG A 237 0.94 -4.22 17.43
C ARG A 237 -0.37 -4.84 16.97
N LEU A 238 -0.70 -4.71 15.68
CA LEU A 238 -1.94 -5.26 15.12
C LEU A 238 -2.00 -6.80 15.27
N VAL A 239 -0.89 -7.50 15.03
CA VAL A 239 -0.83 -8.96 15.16
C VAL A 239 -0.93 -9.40 16.62
N GLU A 240 -0.15 -8.79 17.52
CA GLU A 240 0.00 -9.25 18.91
C GLU A 240 -1.10 -8.75 19.87
N GLU A 241 -1.58 -7.52 19.68
CA GLU A 241 -2.58 -6.89 20.54
C GLU A 241 -4.00 -7.05 19.98
N CYS A 242 -4.15 -7.05 18.66
CA CYS A 242 -5.45 -7.02 17.99
C CYS A 242 -5.80 -8.31 17.22
N ASN A 243 -5.00 -9.38 17.38
CA ASN A 243 -5.18 -10.66 16.67
C ASN A 243 -5.27 -10.49 15.14
N GLY A 244 -4.53 -9.52 14.59
CA GLY A 244 -4.49 -9.23 13.17
C GLY A 244 -3.97 -10.40 12.34
N LYS A 245 -4.66 -10.69 11.24
CA LYS A 245 -4.31 -11.71 10.25
C LYS A 245 -3.86 -11.01 8.97
N ARG A 246 -2.57 -11.10 8.67
CA ARG A 246 -1.99 -10.56 7.44
C ARG A 246 -2.32 -11.48 6.26
N ALA A 247 -2.61 -10.90 5.10
CA ALA A 247 -2.83 -11.64 3.86
C ALA A 247 -2.22 -10.91 2.66
N LYS A 248 -1.71 -11.68 1.69
CA LYS A 248 -1.31 -11.18 0.37
C LYS A 248 -2.41 -11.42 -0.65
N LEU A 249 -2.88 -10.35 -1.28
CA LEU A 249 -3.89 -10.41 -2.35
C LEU A 249 -3.23 -10.15 -3.71
N ALA A 250 -3.55 -10.93 -4.73
CA ALA A 250 -3.07 -10.70 -6.10
C ALA A 250 -4.18 -10.03 -6.94
N ALA A 251 -3.94 -8.78 -7.33
CA ALA A 251 -4.83 -7.99 -8.17
C ALA A 251 -4.73 -8.38 -9.67
N CYS A 252 -5.67 -7.90 -10.47
CA CYS A 252 -5.80 -8.27 -11.89
C CYS A 252 -4.65 -7.78 -12.79
N ASP A 253 -3.93 -6.74 -12.38
CA ASP A 253 -2.73 -6.24 -13.04
C ASP A 253 -1.44 -6.94 -12.59
N GLY A 254 -1.55 -7.96 -11.74
CA GLY A 254 -0.42 -8.70 -11.18
C GLY A 254 0.25 -8.03 -9.98
N ASN A 255 -0.26 -6.89 -9.51
CA ASN A 255 0.20 -6.30 -8.26
C ASN A 255 -0.22 -7.16 -7.07
N GLU A 256 0.67 -7.23 -6.08
CA GLU A 256 0.46 -7.93 -4.82
C GLU A 256 0.17 -6.87 -3.75
N ILE A 257 -0.99 -6.98 -3.10
CA ILE A 257 -1.50 -6.01 -2.14
C ILE A 257 -1.39 -6.60 -0.73
N ASP A 258 -0.72 -5.87 0.15
CA ASP A 258 -0.56 -6.23 1.56
C ASP A 258 -1.77 -5.76 2.36
N THR A 259 -2.35 -6.69 3.13
CA THR A 259 -3.58 -6.45 3.90
C THR A 259 -3.47 -7.02 5.30
N MET A 260 -4.24 -6.43 6.23
CA MET A 260 -4.35 -6.87 7.62
C MET A 260 -5.81 -6.86 8.05
N PHE A 261 -6.30 -8.02 8.48
CA PHE A 261 -7.67 -8.20 8.93
C PHE A 261 -7.75 -8.45 10.44
N MET A 262 -8.59 -7.70 11.14
CA MET A 262 -8.93 -7.97 12.55
C MET A 262 -10.41 -8.37 12.62
N ASP A 263 -10.65 -9.62 13.02
CA ASP A 263 -11.99 -10.19 13.16
C ASP A 263 -12.53 -9.91 14.57
N ARG A 264 -13.66 -9.21 14.65
CA ARG A 264 -14.37 -8.91 15.90
C ARG A 264 -15.69 -9.65 16.05
N ARG A 265 -16.06 -10.54 15.11
CA ARG A 265 -17.35 -11.27 15.16
C ARG A 265 -17.50 -12.17 16.38
N GLU A 266 -16.40 -12.69 16.90
CA GLU A 266 -16.36 -13.54 18.11
C GLU A 266 -16.32 -12.72 19.42
N THR A 267 -16.29 -11.39 19.34
CA THR A 267 -16.31 -10.53 20.54
C THR A 267 -17.74 -10.25 21.00
N SER A 268 -17.90 -9.77 22.24
CA SER A 268 -19.20 -9.39 22.79
C SER A 268 -19.79 -8.09 22.19
N GLU A 269 -19.06 -7.44 21.28
CA GLU A 269 -19.44 -6.16 20.69
C GLU A 269 -20.30 -6.39 19.44
N PRO A 270 -21.54 -5.84 19.38
CA PRO A 270 -22.43 -6.03 18.23
C PRO A 270 -21.88 -5.44 16.92
N GLN A 271 -21.00 -4.43 17.02
CA GLN A 271 -20.34 -3.78 15.88
C GLN A 271 -19.42 -4.74 15.12
N GLY A 272 -18.92 -5.81 15.76
CA GLY A 272 -17.99 -6.75 15.15
C GLY A 272 -18.55 -7.49 13.92
N GLN A 273 -19.88 -7.52 13.74
CA GLN A 273 -20.54 -8.08 12.56
C GLN A 273 -20.34 -7.22 11.30
N LYS A 274 -20.09 -5.92 11.46
CA LYS A 274 -19.80 -5.01 10.35
C LYS A 274 -18.29 -4.95 10.10
N LEU A 275 -17.91 -4.91 8.83
CA LEU A 275 -16.53 -4.74 8.37
C LEU A 275 -16.29 -3.32 7.91
N VAL A 276 -15.28 -2.65 8.48
CA VAL A 276 -14.79 -1.37 7.97
C VAL A 276 -13.54 -1.60 7.13
N ILE A 277 -13.61 -1.31 5.83
CA ILE A 277 -12.44 -1.30 4.94
C ILE A 277 -11.86 0.12 4.96
N CYS A 278 -10.61 0.21 5.38
CA CYS A 278 -9.91 1.48 5.58
C CYS A 278 -9.08 1.86 4.34
N CYS A 279 -9.40 3.00 3.72
CA CYS A 279 -8.74 3.54 2.54
C CYS A 279 -7.85 4.72 2.95
N GLU A 280 -6.54 4.49 2.96
CA GLU A 280 -5.55 5.40 3.51
C GLU A 280 -5.28 6.64 2.66
N GLY A 281 -4.57 7.60 3.26
CA GLY A 281 -4.12 8.83 2.62
C GLY A 281 -2.86 8.64 1.75
N ASN A 282 -2.39 9.73 1.15
CA ASN A 282 -1.28 9.71 0.18
C ASN A 282 0.11 9.36 0.76
N ALA A 283 0.23 9.39 2.07
CA ALA A 283 1.35 8.87 2.85
C ALA A 283 0.84 8.02 4.03
N GLY A 284 -0.42 7.56 3.95
CA GLY A 284 -1.03 6.69 4.94
C GLY A 284 -0.66 5.23 4.67
N PHE A 285 -0.52 4.48 5.74
CA PHE A 285 -0.21 3.05 5.74
C PHE A 285 -1.14 2.38 6.74
N TYR A 286 -1.69 1.22 6.42
CA TYR A 286 -2.66 0.57 7.31
C TYR A 286 -2.05 0.29 8.70
N GLU A 287 -0.73 0.09 8.77
CA GLU A 287 -0.01 -0.24 10.00
C GLU A 287 -0.14 0.84 11.09
N VAL A 288 -0.35 2.10 10.70
CA VAL A 288 -0.37 3.26 11.62
C VAL A 288 -1.43 4.32 11.30
N GLY A 289 -2.28 4.04 10.30
CA GLY A 289 -3.20 5.01 9.76
C GLY A 289 -4.60 4.97 10.37
N CYS A 290 -5.58 5.12 9.50
CA CYS A 290 -6.99 5.32 9.80
C CYS A 290 -7.68 4.06 10.37
N LEU A 291 -7.00 2.91 10.34
CA LEU A 291 -7.43 1.61 10.88
C LEU A 291 -7.73 1.63 12.39
N SER A 292 -7.01 2.44 13.16
CA SER A 292 -7.17 2.52 14.63
C SER A 292 -8.57 2.94 15.07
N THR A 293 -9.15 3.94 14.40
CA THR A 293 -10.45 4.52 14.78
C THR A 293 -11.62 3.52 14.74
N PRO A 294 -11.89 2.80 13.63
CA PRO A 294 -12.95 1.80 13.61
C PRO A 294 -12.64 0.59 14.50
N LEU A 295 -11.37 0.27 14.70
CA LEU A 295 -10.96 -0.84 15.56
C LEU A 295 -11.23 -0.55 17.05
N ASP A 296 -10.97 0.69 17.48
CA ASP A 296 -11.28 1.17 18.83
C ASP A 296 -12.80 1.33 19.05
N ALA A 297 -13.56 1.57 17.97
CA ALA A 297 -15.01 1.60 17.97
C ALA A 297 -15.67 0.20 17.95
N GLY A 298 -14.88 -0.88 17.93
CA GLY A 298 -15.36 -2.26 18.07
C GLY A 298 -15.76 -2.97 16.78
N TYR A 299 -15.48 -2.39 15.61
CA TYR A 299 -15.78 -3.01 14.33
C TYR A 299 -14.75 -4.08 13.95
N SER A 300 -15.15 -5.02 13.09
CA SER A 300 -14.16 -5.78 12.31
C SER A 300 -13.52 -4.82 11.30
N VAL A 301 -12.21 -4.91 11.08
CA VAL A 301 -11.50 -3.93 10.24
C VAL A 301 -10.58 -4.64 9.26
N LEU A 302 -10.57 -4.15 8.01
CA LEU A 302 -9.64 -4.57 6.96
C LEU A 302 -8.81 -3.37 6.51
N GLY A 303 -7.53 -3.40 6.83
CA GLY A 303 -6.53 -2.48 6.33
C GLY A 303 -5.82 -3.01 5.09
N TRP A 304 -5.43 -2.13 4.19
CA TRP A 304 -4.66 -2.48 3.00
C TRP A 304 -3.73 -1.34 2.61
N ASN A 305 -2.62 -1.67 1.94
CA ASN A 305 -1.66 -0.68 1.45
C ASN A 305 -1.80 -0.48 -0.06
N HIS A 306 -1.82 0.79 -0.48
CA HIS A 306 -1.81 1.18 -1.90
C HIS A 306 -0.72 0.46 -2.71
N PRO A 307 -0.91 0.19 -4.01
CA PRO A 307 0.16 -0.21 -4.91
C PRO A 307 1.45 0.60 -4.73
N GLY A 308 2.55 -0.11 -4.43
CA GLY A 308 3.87 0.47 -4.19
C GLY A 308 4.11 1.04 -2.77
N PHE A 309 3.19 0.83 -1.83
CA PHE A 309 3.34 1.23 -0.42
C PHE A 309 3.75 0.03 0.45
N ALA A 310 4.76 0.22 1.28
CA ALA A 310 5.31 -0.74 2.21
C ALA A 310 5.55 -2.12 1.57
N GLY A 311 4.75 -3.12 1.92
CA GLY A 311 4.80 -4.46 1.33
C GLY A 311 4.27 -4.52 -0.11
N SER A 312 3.24 -3.74 -0.44
CA SER A 312 2.53 -3.82 -1.71
C SER A 312 3.43 -3.52 -2.91
N THR A 313 3.29 -4.29 -3.98
CA THR A 313 4.05 -4.12 -5.23
C THR A 313 3.36 -3.13 -6.17
N GLY A 314 4.03 -2.80 -7.29
CA GLY A 314 3.46 -1.91 -8.29
C GLY A 314 3.66 -0.42 -8.00
N VAL A 315 2.75 0.39 -8.54
CA VAL A 315 2.77 1.85 -8.44
C VAL A 315 1.34 2.41 -8.36
N PRO A 316 1.11 3.52 -7.65
CA PRO A 316 -0.23 4.05 -7.40
C PRO A 316 -0.70 4.91 -8.58
N LEU A 317 -1.14 4.25 -9.64
CA LEU A 317 -1.87 4.88 -10.74
C LEU A 317 -3.37 4.65 -10.53
N PRO A 318 -4.27 5.54 -10.99
CA PRO A 318 -5.70 5.37 -10.79
C PRO A 318 -6.19 3.96 -11.12
N GLN A 319 -5.79 3.40 -12.27
CA GLN A 319 -6.16 2.03 -12.66
C GLN A 319 -5.70 0.97 -11.64
N ASN A 320 -4.45 1.04 -11.20
CA ASN A 320 -3.88 0.09 -10.24
C ASN A 320 -4.55 0.22 -8.86
N GLU A 321 -4.91 1.43 -8.46
CA GLU A 321 -5.64 1.72 -7.22
C GLU A 321 -7.02 1.06 -7.22
N ALA A 322 -7.77 1.12 -8.32
CA ALA A 322 -9.05 0.41 -8.41
C ALA A 322 -8.87 -1.10 -8.49
N ASN A 323 -7.87 -1.60 -9.22
CA ASN A 323 -7.58 -3.04 -9.28
C ASN A 323 -7.23 -3.60 -7.89
N ALA A 324 -6.48 -2.82 -7.10
CA ALA A 324 -6.16 -3.17 -5.71
C ALA A 324 -7.40 -3.14 -4.83
N MET A 325 -8.23 -2.09 -4.93
CA MET A 325 -9.47 -2.00 -4.16
C MET A 325 -10.45 -3.13 -4.52
N ASP A 326 -10.55 -3.48 -5.79
CA ASP A 326 -11.40 -4.56 -6.29
C ASP A 326 -11.06 -5.90 -5.63
N VAL A 327 -9.78 -6.29 -5.65
CA VAL A 327 -9.36 -7.55 -5.00
C VAL A 327 -9.54 -7.51 -3.47
N VAL A 328 -9.41 -6.34 -2.84
CA VAL A 328 -9.66 -6.15 -1.39
C VAL A 328 -11.14 -6.38 -1.05
N VAL A 329 -12.07 -5.81 -1.83
CA VAL A 329 -13.52 -6.02 -1.62
C VAL A 329 -13.90 -7.47 -1.93
N GLN A 330 -13.38 -8.05 -3.01
CA GLN A 330 -13.62 -9.46 -3.32
C GLN A 330 -13.08 -10.39 -2.24
N TYR A 331 -11.94 -10.08 -1.63
CA TYR A 331 -11.40 -10.84 -0.52
C TYR A 331 -12.33 -10.76 0.71
N ALA A 332 -12.82 -9.56 1.04
CA ALA A 332 -13.76 -9.36 2.13
C ALA A 332 -15.05 -10.18 1.97
N ILE A 333 -15.61 -10.20 0.77
CA ILE A 333 -16.85 -10.92 0.48
C ILE A 333 -16.61 -12.42 0.43
N ASN A 334 -15.67 -12.87 -0.40
CA ASN A 334 -15.57 -14.28 -0.78
C ASN A 334 -14.70 -15.12 0.16
N ARG A 335 -13.74 -14.51 0.87
CA ARG A 335 -12.83 -15.23 1.78
C ARG A 335 -13.07 -14.91 3.24
N LEU A 336 -13.39 -13.66 3.58
CA LEU A 336 -13.70 -13.29 4.97
C LEU A 336 -15.19 -13.51 5.32
N GLY A 337 -16.06 -13.61 4.31
CA GLY A 337 -17.46 -13.99 4.46
C GLY A 337 -18.37 -12.86 4.94
N PHE A 338 -18.02 -11.60 4.68
CA PHE A 338 -18.90 -10.47 4.96
C PHE A 338 -19.85 -10.25 3.78
N LEU A 339 -21.14 -10.02 4.08
CA LEU A 339 -22.08 -9.59 3.05
C LEU A 339 -21.77 -8.14 2.65
N PRO A 340 -22.00 -7.74 1.38
CA PRO A 340 -21.80 -6.34 0.97
C PRO A 340 -22.52 -5.33 1.88
N GLU A 341 -23.74 -5.65 2.33
CA GLU A 341 -24.55 -4.86 3.27
C GLU A 341 -23.98 -4.78 4.70
N ASP A 342 -22.92 -5.54 4.99
CA ASP A 342 -22.16 -5.48 6.24
C ASP A 342 -20.83 -4.74 6.10
N ILE A 343 -20.50 -4.26 4.89
CA ILE A 343 -19.25 -3.57 4.60
C ILE A 343 -19.47 -2.05 4.64
N ILE A 344 -18.59 -1.35 5.35
CA ILE A 344 -18.49 0.11 5.42
C ILE A 344 -17.14 0.50 4.83
N LEU A 345 -17.12 1.49 3.95
CA LEU A 345 -15.90 2.06 3.41
C LEU A 345 -15.55 3.32 4.20
N TYR A 346 -14.40 3.33 4.87
CA TYR A 346 -13.87 4.51 5.54
C TYR A 346 -12.66 5.02 4.77
N ALA A 347 -12.69 6.28 4.37
CA ALA A 347 -11.67 6.83 3.50
C ALA A 347 -11.16 8.17 4.00
N TRP A 348 -9.84 8.30 4.00
CA TRP A 348 -9.18 9.53 4.38
C TRP A 348 -8.49 10.18 3.17
N SER A 349 -8.79 11.45 2.92
CA SER A 349 -8.12 12.25 1.88
C SER A 349 -8.16 11.59 0.50
N ILE A 350 -7.00 11.27 -0.09
CA ILE A 350 -6.88 10.62 -1.41
C ILE A 350 -7.49 9.21 -1.45
N GLY A 351 -7.59 8.51 -0.32
CA GLY A 351 -8.25 7.22 -0.20
C GLY A 351 -9.74 7.31 -0.57
N GLY A 352 -10.31 8.51 -0.58
CA GLY A 352 -11.66 8.74 -1.10
C GLY A 352 -11.84 8.25 -2.53
N PHE A 353 -10.80 8.30 -3.37
CA PHE A 353 -10.88 7.81 -4.76
C PHE A 353 -11.19 6.31 -4.81
N THR A 354 -10.46 5.49 -4.05
CA THR A 354 -10.67 4.05 -4.06
C THR A 354 -11.97 3.66 -3.38
N ALA A 355 -12.34 4.37 -2.32
CA ALA A 355 -13.62 4.15 -1.63
C ALA A 355 -14.83 4.53 -2.49
N THR A 356 -14.83 5.69 -3.16
CA THR A 356 -15.92 6.06 -4.07
C THR A 356 -15.99 5.10 -5.27
N TRP A 357 -14.84 4.61 -5.73
CA TRP A 357 -14.79 3.62 -6.81
C TRP A 357 -15.40 2.28 -6.38
N ALA A 358 -15.07 1.81 -5.18
CA ALA A 358 -15.68 0.61 -4.60
C ALA A 358 -17.18 0.77 -4.39
N ALA A 359 -17.62 1.89 -3.81
CA ALA A 359 -19.04 2.18 -3.59
C ALA A 359 -19.84 2.20 -4.90
N MET A 360 -19.29 2.79 -5.97
CA MET A 360 -19.89 2.75 -7.31
C MET A 360 -19.98 1.33 -7.88
N SER A 361 -18.95 0.50 -7.65
CA SER A 361 -18.81 -0.82 -8.29
C SER A 361 -19.54 -1.93 -7.53
N TYR A 362 -19.71 -1.74 -6.23
CA TYR A 362 -20.39 -2.62 -5.29
C TYR A 362 -21.54 -1.83 -4.62
N PRO A 363 -22.66 -1.62 -5.32
CA PRO A 363 -23.73 -0.72 -4.87
C PRO A 363 -24.41 -1.16 -3.57
N ASP A 364 -24.30 -2.45 -3.24
CA ASP A 364 -24.88 -3.05 -2.02
C ASP A 364 -24.05 -2.77 -0.75
N ILE A 365 -22.91 -2.08 -0.87
CA ILE A 365 -22.12 -1.62 0.28
C ILE A 365 -22.96 -0.71 1.17
N SER A 366 -22.91 -0.95 2.48
CA SER A 366 -23.82 -0.34 3.44
C SER A 366 -23.65 1.17 3.62
N ALA A 367 -22.41 1.63 3.72
CA ALA A 367 -22.11 3.04 3.94
C ALA A 367 -20.70 3.41 3.44
N LEU A 368 -20.56 4.67 3.06
CA LEU A 368 -19.32 5.33 2.68
C LEU A 368 -19.07 6.52 3.60
N ILE A 369 -17.89 6.59 4.21
CA ILE A 369 -17.46 7.69 5.07
C ILE A 369 -16.24 8.34 4.42
N LEU A 370 -16.38 9.60 4.02
CA LEU A 370 -15.34 10.41 3.39
C LEU A 370 -14.84 11.46 4.38
N ASP A 371 -13.64 11.27 4.93
CA ASP A 371 -13.01 12.24 5.83
C ASP A 371 -11.91 13.04 5.11
N ALA A 372 -12.07 14.37 5.10
CA ALA A 372 -11.16 15.32 4.48
C ALA A 372 -10.81 14.98 3.01
N SER A 373 -11.76 14.37 2.28
CA SER A 373 -11.59 14.02 0.87
C SER A 373 -11.93 15.19 -0.07
N PHE A 374 -11.85 14.94 -1.37
CA PHE A 374 -12.11 15.89 -2.44
C PHE A 374 -12.91 15.24 -3.56
N ASP A 375 -13.58 16.06 -4.37
CA ASP A 375 -14.38 15.67 -5.52
C ASP A 375 -13.56 15.56 -6.82
N ASP A 376 -12.56 16.44 -6.99
CA ASP A 376 -11.70 16.54 -8.17
C ASP A 376 -10.26 16.89 -7.79
N LEU A 377 -9.27 16.19 -8.37
CA LEU A 377 -7.86 16.44 -8.10
C LEU A 377 -7.32 17.76 -8.71
N VAL A 378 -7.89 18.26 -9.81
CA VAL A 378 -7.33 19.40 -10.56
C VAL A 378 -7.20 20.67 -9.70
N PRO A 379 -8.23 21.11 -8.95
CA PRO A 379 -8.11 22.29 -8.08
C PRO A 379 -7.00 22.16 -7.03
N LEU A 380 -6.82 20.96 -6.48
CA LEU A 380 -5.78 20.70 -5.47
C LEU A 380 -4.39 20.79 -6.10
N ALA A 381 -4.20 20.20 -7.29
CA ALA A 381 -2.93 20.24 -8.00
C ALA A 381 -2.55 21.68 -8.41
N LEU A 382 -3.51 22.46 -8.91
CA LEU A 382 -3.27 23.84 -9.33
C LEU A 382 -2.94 24.78 -8.16
N LYS A 383 -3.41 24.48 -6.94
CA LYS A 383 -3.07 25.27 -5.75
C LYS A 383 -1.59 25.13 -5.34
N VAL A 384 -0.96 24.00 -5.67
CA VAL A 384 0.43 23.70 -5.29
C VAL A 384 1.41 24.05 -6.40
N MET A 385 0.98 23.90 -7.67
CA MET A 385 1.85 24.09 -8.83
C MET A 385 1.94 25.55 -9.29
N PRO A 386 3.05 25.97 -9.91
CA PRO A 386 3.17 27.33 -10.46
C PRO A 386 2.11 27.62 -11.53
N GLU A 387 1.53 28.83 -11.51
CA GLU A 387 0.48 29.24 -12.45
C GLU A 387 0.92 29.14 -13.92
N SER A 388 2.21 29.38 -14.19
CA SER A 388 2.81 29.23 -15.54
C SER A 388 2.66 27.82 -16.13
N TRP A 389 2.43 26.80 -15.29
CA TRP A 389 2.29 25.39 -15.72
C TRP A 389 0.84 24.91 -15.70
N ARG A 390 -0.14 25.77 -15.42
CA ARG A 390 -1.56 25.43 -15.28
C ARG A 390 -2.07 24.49 -16.38
N GLY A 391 -1.78 24.82 -17.65
CA GLY A 391 -2.23 24.02 -18.80
C GLY A 391 -1.63 22.62 -18.84
N LEU A 392 -0.34 22.48 -18.55
CA LEU A 392 0.35 21.19 -18.50
C LEU A 392 -0.14 20.35 -17.31
N VAL A 393 -0.29 20.96 -16.13
CA VAL A 393 -0.77 20.28 -14.92
C VAL A 393 -2.20 19.78 -15.12
N THR A 394 -3.10 20.64 -15.58
CA THR A 394 -4.51 20.27 -15.84
C THR A 394 -4.58 19.10 -16.82
N ARG A 395 -3.83 19.17 -17.92
CA ARG A 395 -3.77 18.09 -18.90
C ARG A 395 -3.25 16.78 -18.28
N THR A 396 -2.18 16.87 -17.50
CA THR A 396 -1.52 15.70 -16.89
C THR A 396 -2.42 15.00 -15.89
N VAL A 397 -3.08 15.78 -15.02
CA VAL A 397 -4.05 15.24 -14.07
C VAL A 397 -5.19 14.57 -14.83
N ARG A 398 -5.85 15.26 -15.77
CA ARG A 398 -7.01 14.71 -16.48
C ARG A 398 -6.69 13.47 -17.33
N GLN A 399 -5.49 13.37 -17.90
CA GLN A 399 -5.15 12.26 -18.81
C GLN A 399 -4.55 11.04 -18.11
N HIS A 400 -3.82 11.24 -17.01
CA HIS A 400 -3.01 10.17 -16.42
C HIS A 400 -3.25 9.95 -14.92
N LEU A 401 -3.74 10.96 -14.20
CA LEU A 401 -3.92 10.93 -12.74
C LEU A 401 -5.33 11.39 -12.36
N ASN A 402 -6.34 11.03 -13.17
CA ASN A 402 -7.70 11.52 -12.98
C ASN A 402 -8.36 10.80 -11.81
N LEU A 403 -8.44 11.48 -10.67
CA LEU A 403 -9.19 11.04 -9.51
C LEU A 403 -10.55 11.75 -9.51
N ASN A 404 -11.57 11.06 -10.04
CA ASN A 404 -12.91 11.60 -10.30
C ASN A 404 -13.92 11.17 -9.23
N ASN A 405 -13.56 11.36 -7.96
CA ASN A 405 -14.34 10.92 -6.80
C ASN A 405 -15.80 11.39 -6.87
N GLY A 406 -16.03 12.65 -7.27
CA GLY A 406 -17.38 13.21 -7.40
C GLY A 406 -18.24 12.48 -8.45
N GLU A 407 -17.68 12.12 -9.60
CA GLU A 407 -18.39 11.38 -10.64
C GLU A 407 -18.73 9.94 -10.20
N GLN A 408 -17.81 9.31 -9.47
CA GLN A 408 -18.02 7.97 -8.90
C GLN A 408 -19.10 8.01 -7.82
N LEU A 409 -19.04 9.00 -6.93
CA LEU A 409 -19.99 9.18 -5.83
C LEU A 409 -21.43 9.40 -6.34
N CYS A 410 -21.61 10.16 -7.42
CA CYS A 410 -22.92 10.37 -8.04
C CYS A 410 -23.60 9.07 -8.53
N ARG A 411 -22.86 7.96 -8.64
CA ARG A 411 -23.38 6.65 -9.04
C ARG A 411 -23.66 5.72 -7.86
N TYR A 412 -23.28 6.11 -6.65
CA TYR A 412 -23.58 5.37 -5.43
C TYR A 412 -24.91 5.86 -4.84
N GLN A 413 -25.78 4.93 -4.48
CA GLN A 413 -27.11 5.22 -3.92
C GLN A 413 -27.22 4.94 -2.41
N GLY A 414 -26.17 4.38 -1.80
CA GLY A 414 -26.15 4.05 -0.38
C GLY A 414 -25.83 5.26 0.51
N LEU A 415 -25.71 5.02 1.82
CA LEU A 415 -25.48 6.06 2.80
C LEU A 415 -24.06 6.65 2.63
N CYS A 416 -23.95 7.96 2.43
CA CYS A 416 -22.68 8.65 2.38
C CYS A 416 -22.59 9.71 3.48
N CYS A 417 -21.52 9.70 4.27
CA CYS A 417 -21.18 10.73 5.24
C CYS A 417 -19.92 11.47 4.78
N TRP A 418 -19.99 12.80 4.63
CA TRP A 418 -18.86 13.63 4.26
C TRP A 418 -18.41 14.52 5.44
N CYS A 419 -17.23 14.25 5.97
CA CYS A 419 -16.60 15.07 7.00
C CYS A 419 -15.67 16.10 6.35
N ALA A 420 -16.10 17.37 6.32
CA ALA A 420 -15.32 18.46 5.75
C ALA A 420 -14.83 19.44 6.83
N GLY A 421 -13.53 19.71 6.85
CA GLY A 421 -12.96 20.76 7.69
C GLY A 421 -13.41 22.17 7.26
N PRO A 422 -13.46 23.15 8.18
CA PRO A 422 -13.99 24.49 7.90
C PRO A 422 -13.23 25.26 6.79
N LYS A 423 -11.95 24.93 6.53
CA LYS A 423 -11.12 25.54 5.46
C LYS A 423 -11.25 24.85 4.09
N MET A 424 -11.91 23.71 3.98
CA MET A 424 -12.14 22.99 2.69
C MET A 424 -13.40 23.48 1.95
N ARG A 425 -14.17 24.41 2.52
CA ARG A 425 -15.41 24.98 1.95
C ARG A 425 -15.21 25.94 0.75
N SER A 426 -14.16 25.78 -0.04
CA SER A 426 -13.94 26.62 -1.23
C SER A 426 -14.77 26.20 -2.46
N SER A 427 -15.51 25.09 -2.37
CA SER A 427 -16.48 24.64 -3.36
C SER A 427 -17.68 24.04 -2.61
N PRO A 428 -18.89 24.61 -2.71
CA PRO A 428 -20.05 24.04 -2.03
C PRO A 428 -20.47 22.74 -2.75
N PRO A 429 -20.54 21.60 -2.05
CA PRO A 429 -21.23 20.42 -2.58
C PRO A 429 -22.72 20.72 -2.67
N ARG A 430 -23.36 20.36 -3.80
CA ARG A 430 -24.83 20.27 -3.88
C ARG A 430 -25.26 18.91 -3.32
N PHE A 431 -25.23 18.73 -2.00
CA PHE A 431 -25.80 17.54 -1.37
C PHE A 431 -26.76 17.92 -0.24
N LEU A 432 -27.78 17.07 -0.07
CA LEU A 432 -28.89 17.26 0.86
C LEU A 432 -28.35 17.17 2.30
N LYS A 433 -28.58 18.23 3.09
CA LYS A 433 -28.21 18.27 4.52
C LYS A 433 -28.99 17.20 5.30
N ILE A 434 -28.28 16.31 5.98
CA ILE A 434 -28.84 15.51 7.07
C ILE A 434 -28.20 16.00 8.37
N SER A 435 -28.97 16.74 9.18
CA SER A 435 -28.55 17.26 10.47
C SER A 435 -28.51 16.15 11.52
N CYS A 436 -27.33 15.87 12.09
CA CYS A 436 -27.18 15.00 13.27
C CYS A 436 -27.00 15.88 14.54
N PRO A 437 -27.74 15.64 15.63
CA PRO A 437 -27.76 16.51 16.80
C PRO A 437 -26.79 16.00 17.89
N THR A 438 -25.50 16.27 17.75
CA THR A 438 -24.56 16.20 18.89
C THR A 438 -23.43 17.20 18.67
N GLU A 439 -23.27 18.08 19.64
CA GLU A 439 -22.39 19.24 19.63
C GLU A 439 -20.93 18.87 19.30
N GLY A 440 -20.34 19.57 18.32
CA GLY A 440 -18.88 19.66 18.16
C GLY A 440 -18.29 19.19 16.83
N MET A 441 -19.00 18.38 16.03
CA MET A 441 -18.57 17.99 14.68
C MET A 441 -19.69 18.21 13.67
N THR A 442 -19.50 19.14 12.74
CA THR A 442 -20.41 19.28 11.60
C THR A 442 -20.05 18.27 10.52
N CYS A 443 -20.66 17.08 10.55
CA CYS A 443 -20.83 16.26 9.34
C CYS A 443 -21.80 17.00 8.40
N SER A 444 -21.43 17.16 7.13
CA SER A 444 -22.23 17.88 6.13
C SER A 444 -22.83 16.94 5.10
#